data_AF-A0A918ZUT0-F1
#
_entry.id   AF-A0A918ZUT0-F1
#
_cell.length_a   1.000
_cell.length_b   1.000
_cell.length_c   1.000
_cell.angle_alpha   90.00
_cell.angle_beta   90.00
_cell.angle_gamma   90.00
#
_symmetry.space_group_name_H-M   'P 1'
#
loop_
_entity.id
_entity.type
_entity.pdbx_description
1 polymer ?
#
loop_
_entity_poly.entity_id
_entity_poly.type
_entity_poly.pdbx_seq_one_letter_code
_entity_poly.pdbx_strand_id
1 'polypeptide(L)'
;MWEADRLAFERLQQRLHRRGAGAARLAEQHPAHFVAFDLLRLAGTDTTAWPYWRRRAALEDLFAEHQLTAPWALCPSTTDAATVREWLTG
;
A
#
# COMPACT_ATOMS: atom_id res chain seq x y z
N MET A 1 -10.58 2.19 -6.02
CA MET A 1 -11.39 3.24 -6.69
C MET A 1 -11.00 4.56 -6.05
N TRP A 2 -10.39 5.41 -6.86
CA TRP A 2 -10.04 6.76 -6.50
C TRP A 2 -11.24 7.64 -6.83
N GLU A 3 -11.72 8.43 -5.88
CA GLU A 3 -12.67 9.50 -6.14
C GLU A 3 -12.22 10.69 -5.29
N ALA A 4 -11.97 11.82 -5.95
CA ALA A 4 -11.57 13.08 -5.31
C ALA A 4 -10.36 13.00 -4.36
N ASP A 5 -9.27 12.39 -4.83
CA ASP A 5 -7.95 12.43 -4.16
C ASP A 5 -7.90 11.88 -2.72
N ARG A 6 -8.92 11.12 -2.32
CA ARG A 6 -8.96 10.41 -1.04
C ARG A 6 -9.24 8.93 -1.24
N LEU A 7 -8.45 8.11 -0.55
CA LEU A 7 -8.67 6.66 -0.43
C LEU A 7 -10.07 6.41 0.16
N ALA A 8 -10.95 5.79 -0.63
CA ALA A 8 -12.27 5.33 -0.20
C ALA A 8 -12.15 4.13 0.76
N PHE A 9 -11.68 4.38 1.98
CA PHE A 9 -11.51 3.39 3.06
C PHE A 9 -12.83 2.65 3.38
N GLU A 10 -13.96 3.36 3.26
CA GLU A 10 -15.31 2.82 3.54
C GLU A 10 -15.70 1.65 2.62
N ARG A 11 -15.20 1.61 1.38
CA ARG A 11 -15.53 0.53 0.42
C ARG A 11 -14.69 -0.74 0.65
N LEU A 12 -13.53 -0.62 1.29
CA LEU A 12 -12.73 -1.78 1.76
C LEU A 12 -13.44 -2.49 2.93
N GLN A 13 -14.08 -1.75 3.83
CA GLN A 13 -14.83 -2.32 4.96
C GLN A 13 -16.01 -3.20 4.52
N GLN A 14 -16.70 -2.86 3.42
CA GLN A 14 -17.81 -3.68 2.91
C GLN A 14 -17.36 -5.06 2.38
N ARG A 15 -16.11 -5.19 1.92
CA ARG A 15 -15.53 -6.46 1.44
C ARG A 15 -15.10 -7.38 2.58
N LEU A 16 -14.55 -6.82 3.66
CA LEU A 16 -14.06 -7.60 4.81
C LEU A 16 -15.17 -8.38 5.53
N HIS A 17 -16.42 -7.92 5.44
CA HIS A 17 -17.56 -8.52 6.13
C HIS A 17 -18.35 -9.55 5.31
N ARG A 18 -18.02 -9.82 4.03
CA ARG A 18 -18.78 -10.75 3.17
C ARG A 18 -17.90 -11.88 2.63
N ARG A 19 -18.35 -13.13 2.80
CA ARG A 19 -17.74 -14.36 2.26
C ARG A 19 -18.61 -14.96 1.15
N GLY A 20 -17.98 -15.68 0.20
CA GLY A 20 -18.67 -16.44 -0.86
C GLY A 20 -18.85 -15.68 -2.18
N ALA A 21 -19.70 -16.20 -3.07
CA ALA A 21 -19.86 -15.74 -4.46
C ALA A 21 -20.15 -14.23 -4.63
N GLY A 22 -20.73 -13.57 -3.62
CA GLY A 22 -20.94 -12.12 -3.61
C GLY A 22 -19.65 -11.30 -3.50
N ALA A 23 -18.60 -11.84 -2.86
CA ALA A 23 -17.31 -11.16 -2.72
C ALA A 23 -16.50 -11.17 -4.02
N ALA A 24 -16.57 -12.26 -4.80
CA ALA A 24 -15.92 -12.35 -6.11
C ALA A 24 -16.54 -11.36 -7.10
N ARG A 25 -17.88 -11.33 -7.19
CA ARG A 25 -18.61 -10.38 -8.04
C ARG A 25 -18.33 -8.91 -7.68
N LEU A 26 -18.24 -8.59 -6.38
CA LEU A 26 -17.87 -7.24 -5.92
C LEU A 26 -16.39 -6.91 -6.17
N ALA A 27 -15.49 -7.91 -6.14
CA ALA A 27 -14.07 -7.72 -6.43
C ALA A 27 -13.81 -7.37 -7.91
N GLU A 28 -14.57 -7.97 -8.82
CA GLU A 28 -14.55 -7.63 -10.25
C GLU A 28 -15.06 -6.20 -10.51
N GLN A 29 -16.13 -5.80 -9.82
CA GLN A 29 -16.72 -4.47 -9.98
C GLN A 29 -15.86 -3.37 -9.34
N HIS A 30 -15.10 -3.70 -8.30
CA HIS A 30 -14.34 -2.76 -7.48
C HIS A 30 -12.94 -3.29 -7.18
N PRO A 31 -11.97 -3.13 -8.10
CA PRO A 31 -10.60 -3.60 -7.89
C PRO A 31 -9.99 -2.93 -6.66
N ALA A 32 -9.52 -3.75 -5.72
CA ALA A 32 -8.77 -3.27 -4.57
C ALA A 32 -7.37 -2.89 -5.05
N HIS A 33 -6.89 -1.76 -4.57
CA HIS A 33 -5.49 -1.38 -4.74
C HIS A 33 -4.76 -1.77 -3.46
N PHE A 34 -3.60 -2.41 -3.60
CA PHE A 34 -2.75 -2.72 -2.45
C PHE A 34 -1.71 -1.63 -2.31
N VAL A 35 -1.74 -0.93 -1.18
CA VAL A 35 -0.78 0.12 -0.87
C VAL A 35 0.18 -0.41 0.18
N ALA A 36 1.40 -0.72 -0.22
CA ALA A 36 2.45 -1.28 0.63
C ALA A 36 3.24 -0.16 1.34
N PHE A 37 3.42 -0.24 2.66
CA PHE A 37 4.13 0.77 3.45
C PHE A 37 5.33 0.24 4.24
N ASP A 38 5.44 -1.07 4.48
CA ASP A 38 6.55 -1.69 5.20
C ASP A 38 6.80 -3.12 4.70
N LEU A 39 8.01 -3.62 4.94
CA LEU A 39 8.47 -4.98 4.63
C LEU A 39 8.96 -5.63 5.92
N LEU A 40 8.18 -6.57 6.45
CA LEU A 40 8.45 -7.22 7.75
C LEU A 40 9.27 -8.52 7.64
N ARG A 41 9.27 -9.12 6.45
CA ARG A 41 10.04 -10.34 6.18
C ARG A 41 10.44 -10.38 4.72
N LEU A 42 11.71 -10.70 4.48
CA LEU A 42 12.28 -10.81 3.13
C LEU A 42 13.07 -12.11 3.03
N ALA A 43 12.70 -13.00 2.09
CA ALA A 43 13.37 -14.28 1.87
C ALA A 43 13.65 -15.08 3.18
N GLY A 44 12.70 -15.08 4.11
CA GLY A 44 12.84 -15.78 5.39
C GLY A 44 13.61 -15.02 6.48
N THR A 45 14.10 -13.81 6.20
CA THR A 45 14.73 -12.92 7.19
C THR A 45 13.68 -12.03 7.85
N ASP A 46 13.65 -11.99 9.18
CA ASP A 46 12.89 -10.98 9.92
C ASP A 46 13.60 -9.63 9.82
N THR A 47 12.91 -8.63 9.25
CA THR A 47 13.47 -7.30 9.02
C THR A 47 13.00 -6.29 10.08
N THR A 48 12.14 -6.67 11.02
CA THR A 48 11.51 -5.75 11.99
C THR A 48 12.52 -5.04 12.90
N ALA A 49 13.67 -5.68 13.15
CA ALA A 49 14.79 -5.09 13.89
C ALA A 49 15.62 -4.08 13.07
N TRP A 50 15.41 -3.98 11.76
CA TRP A 50 16.13 -3.03 10.92
C TRP A 50 15.58 -1.62 11.12
N PRO A 51 16.40 -0.58 10.96
CA PRO A 51 15.90 0.79 10.81
C PRO A 51 14.88 0.90 9.67
N TYR A 52 13.85 1.74 9.83
CA TYR A 52 12.78 1.88 8.84
C TYR A 52 13.29 2.22 7.44
N TRP A 53 14.26 3.14 7.31
CA TRP A 53 14.83 3.51 6.01
C TRP A 53 15.40 2.31 5.25
N ARG A 54 15.96 1.33 5.96
CA ARG A 54 16.50 0.10 5.36
C ARG A 54 15.38 -0.83 4.88
N ARG A 55 14.30 -0.96 5.66
CA ARG A 55 13.12 -1.73 5.27
C ARG A 55 12.41 -1.08 4.07
N ARG A 56 12.35 0.25 4.04
CA ARG A 56 11.79 1.03 2.95
C ARG A 56 12.56 0.83 1.65
N ALA A 57 13.89 0.93 1.68
CA ALA A 57 14.72 0.66 0.50
C ALA A 57 14.52 -0.77 -0.01
N ALA A 58 14.53 -1.77 0.87
CA ALA A 58 14.29 -3.17 0.47
C ALA A 58 12.89 -3.40 -0.13
N LEU A 59 11.87 -2.67 0.35
CA LEU A 59 10.53 -2.70 -0.24
C LEU A 59 10.50 -2.08 -1.65
N GLU A 60 11.21 -0.96 -1.85
CA GLU A 60 11.35 -0.30 -3.15
C GLU A 60 12.09 -1.20 -4.17
N ASP A 61 13.18 -1.83 -3.74
CA ASP A 61 13.93 -2.79 -4.55
C ASP A 61 13.04 -3.97 -4.98
N LEU A 62 12.24 -4.52 -4.06
CA LEU A 62 11.30 -5.61 -4.37
C LEU A 62 10.25 -5.19 -5.41
N PHE A 63 9.74 -3.95 -5.33
CA PHE A 63 8.82 -3.42 -6.33
C PHE A 63 9.49 -3.26 -7.70
N ALA A 64 10.73 -2.78 -7.73
CA ALA A 64 11.49 -2.62 -8.96
C ALA A 64 11.85 -3.97 -9.59
N GLU A 65 12.36 -4.92 -8.81
CA GLU A 65 12.77 -6.26 -9.26
C GLU A 65 11.61 -7.04 -9.88
N HIS A 66 10.44 -6.99 -9.24
CA HIS A 66 9.25 -7.68 -9.74
C HIS A 66 8.37 -6.82 -10.66
N GLN A 67 8.80 -5.60 -10.99
CA GLN A 67 8.06 -4.66 -11.83
C GLN A 67 6.61 -4.47 -11.36
N LEU A 68 6.42 -4.38 -10.04
CA LEU A 68 5.10 -4.28 -9.42
C LEU A 68 4.48 -2.93 -9.76
N THR A 69 3.38 -2.99 -10.51
CA THR A 69 2.56 -1.84 -10.89
C THR A 69 1.11 -2.12 -10.50
N ALA A 70 0.17 -1.28 -10.94
CA ALA A 70 -1.24 -1.42 -10.60
C ALA A 70 -1.72 -2.89 -10.76
N PRO A 71 -2.41 -3.45 -9.75
CA PRO A 71 -3.08 -2.77 -8.64
C PRO A 71 -2.19 -2.46 -7.42
N TRP A 72 -0.88 -2.74 -7.46
CA TRP A 72 0.04 -2.52 -6.36
C TRP A 72 0.68 -1.14 -6.44
N ALA A 73 0.79 -0.47 -5.29
CA ALA A 73 1.41 0.83 -5.16
C ALA A 73 2.22 0.89 -3.87
N LEU A 74 3.31 1.65 -3.88
CA LEU A 74 3.99 2.05 -2.66
C LEU A 74 3.25 3.20 -2.01
N CYS A 75 3.11 3.15 -0.68
CA CYS A 75 2.71 4.33 0.09
C CYS A 75 3.77 5.42 -0.14
N PRO A 76 3.36 6.67 -0.45
CA PRO A 76 4.28 7.80 -0.49
C PRO A 76 5.05 7.92 0.83
N SER A 77 6.35 8.14 0.73
CA SER A 77 7.24 8.34 1.87
C SER A 77 8.26 9.40 1.48
N THR A 78 8.62 10.28 2.41
CA THR A 78 9.58 11.34 2.17
C THR A 78 10.42 11.59 3.43
N THR A 79 11.70 11.88 3.23
CA THR A 79 12.58 12.44 4.26
C THR A 79 12.78 13.95 4.10
N ASP A 80 12.16 14.56 3.09
CA ASP A 80 12.24 15.99 2.85
C ASP A 80 11.25 16.75 3.74
N ALA A 81 11.80 17.60 4.61
CA ALA A 81 11.03 18.45 5.49
C ALA A 81 10.13 19.46 4.75
N ALA A 82 10.46 19.85 3.52
CA ALA A 82 9.58 20.67 2.70
C ALA A 82 8.32 19.89 2.29
N THR A 83 8.49 18.67 1.77
CA THR A 83 7.37 17.78 1.45
C THR A 83 6.51 17.46 2.68
N VAL A 84 7.12 17.21 3.85
CA VAL A 84 6.36 16.96 5.09
C VAL A 84 5.49 18.15 5.47
N ARG A 85 6.01 19.37 5.36
CA ARG A 85 5.24 20.59 5.66
C ARG A 85 4.04 20.72 4.74
N GLU A 86 4.24 20.52 3.44
CA GLU A 86 3.15 20.53 2.44
C GLU A 86 2.05 19.54 2.82
N TRP A 87 2.41 18.29 3.16
CA TRP A 87 1.46 17.26 3.55
C TRP A 87 0.67 17.57 4.83
N LEU A 88 1.27 18.28 5.79
CA LEU A 88 0.63 18.61 7.07
C LEU A 88 -0.22 19.87 7.04
N THR A 89 0.01 20.77 6.08
CA THR A 89 -0.75 22.02 5.93
C THR A 89 -1.83 21.97 4.85
N GLY A 90 -1.86 20.91 4.05
CA GLY A 90 -2.85 20.66 2.99
C GLY A 90 -4.17 20.07 3.49
#